data_AF-A0A7C2F4X4-F1
#
_entry.id   AF-A0A7C2F4X4-F1
#
_cell.length_a   1.000
_cell.length_b   1.000
_cell.length_c   1.000
_cell.angle_alpha   90.00
_cell.angle_beta   90.00
_cell.angle_gamma   90.00
#
_symmetry.space_group_name_H-M   'P 1'
#
loop_
_entity.id
_entity.type
_entity.pdbx_description
1 polymer ?
#
loop_
_entity_poly.entity_id
_entity_poly.type
_entity_poly.pdbx_seq_one_letter_code
_entity_poly.pdbx_strand_id
1 'polypeptide(L)'
;MERNREVTKLINVLNRVGRAASYAAWNNAQADAARFCATQYNRVLARLTELDPGLSRLFTPLPEAASPQVTRIAARELAAYFEDEVGRGRHRAYGCGSGRVWFGWSPSSRRHW
;
A
#
# COMPACT_ATOMS: atom_id res chain seq x y z
N MET A 1 6.44 -23.01 -5.53
CA MET A 1 5.46 -22.89 -4.41
C MET A 1 6.00 -22.08 -3.24
N GLU A 2 7.26 -22.26 -2.83
CA GLU A 2 7.86 -21.52 -1.70
C GLU A 2 7.94 -19.99 -1.93
N ARG A 3 8.41 -19.54 -3.11
CA ARG A 3 8.41 -18.10 -3.48
C ARG A 3 7.04 -17.44 -3.33
N ASN A 4 5.99 -18.05 -3.87
CA ASN A 4 4.62 -17.50 -3.81
C ASN A 4 4.09 -17.46 -2.36
N ARG A 5 4.45 -18.43 -1.52
CA ARG A 5 4.11 -18.43 -0.09
C ARG A 5 4.81 -17.30 0.65
N GLU A 6 6.09 -17.07 0.37
CA GLU A 6 6.86 -15.97 0.94
C GLU A 6 6.30 -14.62 0.52
N VAL A 7 6.05 -14.41 -0.77
CA VAL A 7 5.43 -13.19 -1.31
C VAL A 7 4.07 -12.93 -0.63
N THR A 8 3.22 -13.96 -0.47
CA THR A 8 1.95 -13.81 0.26
C THR A 8 2.13 -13.34 1.70
N LYS A 9 3.15 -13.86 2.42
CA LYS A 9 3.45 -13.43 3.79
C LYS A 9 3.93 -11.98 3.81
N LEU A 10 4.79 -11.57 2.87
CA LEU A 10 5.29 -10.20 2.76
C LEU A 10 4.17 -9.20 2.44
N ILE A 11 3.23 -9.55 1.55
CA ILE A 11 2.03 -8.73 1.28
C ILE A 11 1.18 -8.56 2.55
N ASN A 12 0.99 -9.63 3.33
CA ASN A 12 0.25 -9.53 4.60
C ASN A 12 0.94 -8.57 5.59
N VAL A 13 2.27 -8.54 5.61
CA VAL A 13 3.05 -7.58 6.40
C VAL A 13 2.83 -6.16 5.86
N LEU A 14 2.92 -5.94 4.55
CA LEU A 14 2.63 -4.63 3.93
C LEU A 14 1.24 -4.12 4.26
N ASN A 15 0.23 -4.98 4.19
CA ASN A 15 -1.15 -4.64 4.55
C ASN A 15 -1.28 -4.23 6.02
N ARG A 16 -0.52 -4.86 6.93
CA ARG A 16 -0.45 -4.46 8.34
C ARG A 16 0.29 -3.13 8.53
N VAL A 17 1.41 -2.91 7.83
CA VAL A 17 2.15 -1.64 7.84
C VAL A 17 1.26 -0.50 7.34
N GLY A 18 0.53 -0.69 6.25
CA GLY A 18 -0.41 0.30 5.73
C GLY A 18 -1.53 0.65 6.72
N ARG A 19 -2.06 -0.33 7.46
CA ARG A 19 -3.04 -0.09 8.54
C ARG A 19 -2.42 0.68 9.70
N ALA A 20 -1.23 0.31 10.16
CA ALA A 20 -0.51 1.00 11.23
C ALA A 20 -0.18 2.45 10.85
N ALA A 21 0.29 2.68 9.63
CA ALA A 21 0.56 4.01 9.10
C ALA A 21 -0.73 4.86 8.98
N SER A 22 -1.87 4.23 8.64
CA SER A 22 -3.19 4.90 8.68
C SER A 22 -3.56 5.37 10.09
N TYR A 23 -3.35 4.50 11.08
CA TYR A 23 -3.61 4.84 12.48
C TYR A 23 -2.70 5.98 12.95
N ALA A 24 -1.42 5.95 12.59
CA ALA A 24 -0.47 7.00 12.92
C ALA A 24 -0.83 8.35 12.26
N ALA A 25 -1.30 8.31 11.01
CA ALA A 25 -1.78 9.49 10.28
C ALA A 25 -2.97 10.19 10.95
N TRP A 26 -3.91 9.41 11.50
CA TRP A 26 -5.16 9.96 12.06
C TRP A 26 -5.08 10.32 13.54
N ASN A 27 -4.22 9.64 14.30
CA ASN A 27 -4.11 9.88 15.74
C ASN A 27 -2.93 10.79 16.13
N ASN A 28 -2.36 11.50 15.15
CA ASN A 28 -1.15 12.31 15.31
C ASN A 28 -0.07 11.56 16.11
N ALA A 29 0.15 10.29 15.74
CA ALA A 29 1.02 9.41 16.52
C ALA A 29 2.46 9.92 16.53
N GLN A 30 3.18 9.65 17.62
CA GLN A 30 4.59 9.98 17.81
C GLN A 30 5.42 9.71 16.53
N ALA A 31 6.37 10.59 16.25
CA ALA A 31 7.31 10.48 15.13
C ALA A 31 7.98 9.09 15.02
N ASP A 32 8.14 8.38 16.14
CA ASP A 32 8.69 7.03 16.20
C ASP A 32 7.83 5.99 15.45
N ALA A 33 6.50 6.08 15.55
CA ALA A 33 5.58 5.18 14.87
C ALA A 33 5.62 5.40 13.35
N ALA A 34 5.74 6.66 12.91
CA ALA A 34 5.89 7.04 11.51
C ALA A 34 7.18 6.44 10.93
N ARG A 35 8.30 6.69 11.62
CA ARG A 35 9.63 6.16 11.26
C ARG A 35 9.62 4.64 11.19
N PHE A 36 9.07 3.99 12.22
CA PHE A 36 8.96 2.53 12.24
C PHE A 36 8.21 1.98 11.02
N CYS A 37 7.07 2.59 10.64
CA CYS A 37 6.32 2.14 9.47
C CYS A 37 7.13 2.30 8.18
N ALA A 38 7.84 3.41 8.00
CA ALA A 38 8.69 3.65 6.82
C ALA A 38 9.85 2.63 6.76
N THR A 39 10.51 2.36 7.89
CA THR A 39 11.57 1.35 7.99
C THR A 39 11.04 -0.06 7.66
N GLN A 40 9.88 -0.44 8.19
CA GLN A 40 9.28 -1.75 7.90
C GLN A 40 8.90 -1.88 6.42
N TYR A 41 8.33 -0.83 5.82
CA TYR A 41 8.04 -0.80 4.38
C TYR A 41 9.33 -1.03 3.57
N ASN A 42 10.41 -0.29 3.86
CA ASN A 42 11.67 -0.40 3.13
C ASN A 42 12.30 -1.80 3.25
N ARG A 43 12.21 -2.44 4.42
CA ARG A 43 12.70 -3.81 4.63
C ARG A 43 11.94 -4.83 3.78
N VAL A 44 10.61 -4.69 3.71
CA VAL A 44 9.78 -5.58 2.89
C VAL A 44 10.04 -5.31 1.40
N LEU A 45 10.17 -4.06 0.99
CA LEU A 45 10.53 -3.69 -0.39
C LEU A 45 11.89 -4.28 -0.79
N ALA A 46 12.91 -4.20 0.07
CA ALA A 46 14.21 -4.80 -0.19
C ALA A 46 14.10 -6.31 -0.41
N ARG A 47 13.37 -7.02 0.49
CA ARG A 47 13.18 -8.46 0.34
C ARG A 47 12.38 -8.83 -0.90
N LEU A 48 11.35 -8.06 -1.26
CA LEU A 48 10.60 -8.27 -2.49
C LEU A 48 11.46 -8.01 -3.73
N THR A 49 12.37 -7.02 -3.67
CA THR A 49 13.30 -6.70 -4.77
C THR A 49 14.34 -7.81 -4.96
N GLU A 50 14.79 -8.48 -3.90
CA GLU A 50 15.62 -9.69 -4.01
C GLU A 50 14.88 -10.83 -4.73
N LEU A 51 13.57 -10.95 -4.51
CA LEU A 51 12.73 -11.96 -5.15
C LEU A 51 12.34 -11.59 -6.59
N ASP A 52 12.22 -10.30 -6.90
CA ASP A 52 11.94 -9.74 -8.22
C ASP A 52 12.69 -8.41 -8.41
N PRO A 53 13.87 -8.45 -9.07
CA PRO A 53 14.67 -7.24 -9.32
C PRO A 53 13.96 -6.16 -10.13
N GLY A 54 12.91 -6.52 -10.90
CA GLY A 54 12.12 -5.59 -11.70
C GLY A 54 11.40 -4.53 -10.86
N LEU A 55 11.11 -4.83 -9.59
CA LEU A 55 10.44 -3.91 -8.66
C LEU A 55 11.20 -2.62 -8.41
N SER A 56 12.54 -2.66 -8.47
CA SER A 56 13.40 -1.49 -8.24
C SER A 56 13.12 -0.33 -9.19
N ARG A 57 12.53 -0.61 -10.36
CA ARG A 57 12.13 0.39 -11.36
C ARG A 57 10.75 0.98 -11.10
N LEU A 58 9.91 0.28 -10.34
CA LEU A 58 8.51 0.63 -10.10
C LEU A 58 8.30 1.27 -8.73
N PHE A 59 9.04 0.82 -7.73
CA PHE A 59 8.90 1.25 -6.35
C PHE A 59 10.22 1.74 -5.79
N THR A 60 10.18 2.90 -5.14
CA THR A 60 11.35 3.52 -4.52
C THR A 60 11.28 3.38 -3.00
N PRO A 61 12.42 3.18 -2.33
CA PRO A 61 12.49 3.29 -0.87
C PRO A 61 12.05 4.67 -0.39
N LEU A 62 11.36 4.70 0.75
CA LEU A 62 10.94 5.95 1.38
C LEU A 62 12.04 6.49 2.31
N PRO A 63 12.19 7.82 2.44
CA PRO A 63 13.02 8.38 3.50
C PRO A 63 12.46 8.00 4.88
N GLU A 64 13.30 7.86 5.91
CA GLU A 64 12.83 7.53 7.26
C GLU A 64 11.87 8.56 7.83
N ALA A 65 12.03 9.83 7.42
CA ALA A 65 11.16 10.94 7.79
C ALA A 65 9.85 11.01 6.95
N ALA A 66 9.55 10.00 6.13
CA ALA A 66 8.32 9.95 5.36
C ALA A 66 7.09 10.04 6.27
N SER A 67 6.09 10.81 5.84
CA SER A 67 4.86 10.96 6.62
C SER A 67 4.10 9.64 6.68
N PRO A 68 3.33 9.38 7.76
CA PRO A 68 2.49 8.20 7.86
C PRO A 68 1.54 8.04 6.68
N GLN A 69 1.03 9.15 6.14
CA GLN A 69 0.15 9.17 4.98
C GLN A 69 0.85 8.67 3.72
N VAL A 70 2.10 9.08 3.47
CA VAL A 70 2.90 8.63 2.32
C VAL A 70 3.23 7.14 2.47
N THR A 71 3.70 6.72 3.64
CA THR A 71 3.98 5.30 3.93
C THR A 71 2.76 4.41 3.74
N ARG A 72 1.57 4.87 4.15
CA ARG A 72 0.31 4.18 3.94
C ARG A 72 0.00 3.99 2.45
N ILE A 73 0.17 5.04 1.65
CA ILE A 73 -0.12 4.99 0.20
C ILE A 73 0.84 4.00 -0.47
N ALA A 74 2.14 4.16 -0.25
CA ALA A 74 3.15 3.29 -0.83
C ALA A 74 2.96 1.81 -0.47
N ALA A 75 2.68 1.52 0.81
CA ALA A 75 2.43 0.14 1.25
C ALA A 75 1.20 -0.50 0.58
N ARG A 76 0.15 0.30 0.30
CA ARG A 76 -1.05 -0.17 -0.40
C ARG A 76 -0.82 -0.39 -1.89
N GLU A 77 -0.10 0.52 -2.54
CA GLU A 77 0.24 0.38 -3.96
C GLU A 77 1.12 -0.85 -4.20
N LEU A 78 2.13 -1.07 -3.36
CA LEU A 78 2.99 -2.25 -3.44
C LEU A 78 2.21 -3.54 -3.17
N ALA A 79 1.31 -3.56 -2.19
CA ALA A 79 0.46 -4.71 -1.94
C ALA A 79 -0.47 -5.00 -3.14
N ALA A 80 -1.11 -3.97 -3.69
CA ALA A 80 -2.02 -4.09 -4.83
C ALA A 80 -1.33 -4.62 -6.09
N TYR A 81 -0.07 -4.22 -6.33
CA TYR A 81 0.74 -4.71 -7.45
C TYR A 81 0.84 -6.24 -7.44
N PHE A 82 1.14 -6.83 -6.29
CA PHE A 82 1.22 -8.29 -6.17
C PHE A 82 -0.15 -8.97 -6.04
N GLU A 83 -1.17 -8.28 -5.51
CA GLU A 83 -2.52 -8.82 -5.48
C GLU A 83 -3.09 -9.02 -6.89
N ASP A 84 -2.69 -8.21 -7.88
CA ASP A 84 -3.07 -8.41 -9.30
C ASP A 84 -2.37 -9.64 -9.92
N GLU A 85 -1.10 -9.88 -9.57
CA GLU A 85 -0.34 -11.06 -10.00
C GLU A 85 -0.83 -12.36 -9.33
N VAL A 86 -1.22 -12.30 -8.06
CA VAL A 86 -1.68 -13.47 -7.26
C VAL A 86 -3.19 -13.71 -7.43
N GLY A 87 -3.94 -12.69 -7.83
CA GLY A 87 -5.40 -12.66 -7.96
C GLY A 87 -5.97 -13.52 -9.09
N ARG A 88 -5.16 -13.93 -10.07
CA ARG A 88 -5.59 -14.88 -11.12
C ARG A 88 -5.84 -16.31 -10.60
N GLY A 89 -5.53 -16.63 -9.35
CA GLY A 89 -5.69 -17.98 -8.78
C GLY A 89 -6.51 -18.08 -7.49
N ARG A 90 -6.92 -16.96 -6.88
CA ARG A 90 -7.67 -16.98 -5.62
C ARG A 90 -8.71 -15.88 -5.59
N HIS A 91 -9.90 -16.19 -6.06
CA HIS A 91 -11.13 -15.53 -5.62
C HIS A 91 -11.33 -15.79 -4.12
N ARG A 92 -10.55 -15.11 -3.27
CA ARG A 92 -10.93 -14.89 -1.87
C ARG A 92 -11.66 -13.57 -1.84
N ALA A 93 -12.98 -13.68 -1.91
CA ALA A 93 -13.90 -12.67 -1.46
C ALA A 93 -13.54 -12.25 -0.02
N TYR A 94 -12.73 -11.22 0.13
CA TYR A 94 -12.86 -10.31 1.26
C TYR A 94 -13.88 -9.27 0.81
N GLY A 95 -15.11 -9.44 1.30
CA GLY A 95 -16.15 -8.45 1.12
C GLY A 95 -15.68 -7.10 1.65
N CYS A 96 -15.47 -6.17 0.72
CA CYS A 96 -15.81 -4.75 0.84
C CYS A 96 -15.57 -4.09 -0.52
N GLY A 97 -16.65 -3.91 -1.28
CA GLY A 97 -16.80 -2.82 -2.24
C GLY A 97 -16.09 -2.94 -3.58
N SER A 98 -16.63 -3.78 -4.47
CA SER A 98 -16.72 -3.42 -5.89
C SER A 98 -17.55 -2.13 -6.01
N GLY A 99 -16.87 -1.00 -5.94
CA GLY A 99 -17.48 0.32 -5.94
C GLY A 99 -16.43 1.39 -5.88
N ARG A 100 -15.52 1.43 -6.87
CA ARG A 100 -14.79 2.65 -7.21
C ARG A 100 -15.83 3.65 -7.71
N VAL A 101 -16.55 4.28 -6.79
CA VAL A 101 -17.28 5.51 -7.08
C VAL A 101 -16.20 6.57 -7.26
N TRP A 102 -15.87 6.83 -8.51
CA TRP A 102 -15.23 8.09 -8.88
C TRP A 102 -16.14 9.20 -8.35
N PHE A 103 -15.72 9.88 -7.28
CA PHE A 103 -16.18 11.23 -7.03
C PHE A 103 -15.56 12.11 -8.11
N GLY A 104 -16.18 12.06 -9.29
CA GLY A 104 -15.99 13.03 -10.35
C GLY A 104 -16.43 14.37 -9.80
N TRP A 105 -15.46 15.20 -9.45
CA TRP A 105 -15.63 16.63 -9.24
C TRP A 105 -16.24 17.20 -10.53
N SER A 106 -17.56 17.44 -10.51
CA SER A 106 -18.26 18.06 -11.63
C SER A 106 -18.32 19.56 -11.34
N PRO A 107 -17.67 20.42 -12.14
CA PRO A 107 -17.86 21.85 -12.01
C PRO A 107 -19.23 22.19 -12.59
N SER A 108 -20.20 22.46 -11.72
CA SER A 108 -21.50 22.99 -12.12
C SER A 108 -21.31 24.35 -12.78
N SER A 109 -21.28 24.33 -14.10
CA SER A 109 -21.37 25.51 -14.94
C SER A 109 -22.82 25.70 -15.39
N ARG A 110 -23.32 26.95 -15.21
CA ARG A 110 -24.49 27.58 -15.87
C ARG A 110 -25.89 27.06 -15.47
N ARG A 111 -26.97 27.84 -15.43
CA ARG A 111 -27.29 29.29 -15.47
C ARG A 111 -28.85 29.36 -15.44
N HIS A 112 -29.43 30.52 -15.05
CA HIS A 112 -30.85 30.93 -15.15
C HIS A 112 -31.81 30.30 -14.12
N TRP A 113 -32.64 31.06 -13.40
CA TRP A 113 -33.47 32.20 -13.80
C TRP A 113 -33.17 33.50 -13.05
#